data_AF-A0A059BNX1-F1
#
_entry.id   AF-A0A059BNX1-F1
#
_cell.length_a   1.000
_cell.length_b   1.000
_cell.length_c   1.000
_cell.angle_alpha   90.00
_cell.angle_beta   90.00
_cell.angle_gamma   90.00
#
_symmetry.space_group_name_H-M   'P 1'
#
loop_
_entity.id
_entity.type
_entity.pdbx_description
1 polymer ?
#
loop_
_entity_poly.entity_id
_entity_poly.type
_entity_poly.pdbx_seq_one_letter_code
_entity_poly.pdbx_strand_id
1 'polypeptide(L)' 'MSFHECGGDVGDDVHILLPSWVMEIGRKNPDIYIIDREGRRITECLTWGIDKERVLRGRTTVEVYAGK' A
#
# COMPACT_ATOMS: atom_id res chain seq x y z
N MET A 1 -7.82 6.41 11.30
CA MET A 1 -7.80 6.37 9.83
C MET A 1 -7.34 5.00 9.40
N SER A 2 -7.96 4.44 8.36
CA SER A 2 -7.63 3.10 7.82
C SER A 2 -6.81 3.27 6.54
N PHE A 3 -5.51 2.97 6.60
CA PHE A 3 -4.59 3.04 5.46
C PHE A 3 -4.19 1.65 4.98
N HIS A 4 -5.19 0.79 4.78
CA HIS A 4 -5.04 -0.58 4.31
C HIS A 4 -6.24 -0.95 3.44
N GLU A 5 -6.04 -1.94 2.59
CA GLU A 5 -7.11 -2.68 1.93
C GLU A 5 -8.01 -3.36 2.95
N CYS A 6 -9.31 -3.43 2.68
CA CYS A 6 -10.29 -4.09 3.53
C CYS A 6 -10.96 -5.23 2.77
N GLY A 7 -11.02 -6.39 3.42
CA GLY A 7 -11.53 -7.63 2.86
C GLY A 7 -10.51 -8.33 1.95
N GLY A 8 -10.98 -9.31 1.17
CA GLY A 8 -10.14 -10.09 0.25
C GLY A 8 -10.00 -11.57 0.66
N ASP A 9 -10.52 -11.93 1.83
CA ASP A 9 -10.58 -13.31 2.31
C ASP A 9 -11.92 -13.98 1.96
N VAL A 10 -11.94 -15.31 2.07
CA VAL A 10 -13.14 -16.11 1.85
C VAL A 10 -14.18 -15.77 2.92
N GLY A 11 -15.33 -15.24 2.48
CA GLY A 11 -16.44 -14.87 3.35
C GLY A 11 -16.61 -13.37 3.55
N ASP A 12 -15.75 -12.54 2.97
CA ASP A 12 -15.93 -11.09 2.97
C ASP A 12 -16.98 -10.65 1.94
N ASP A 13 -17.96 -9.87 2.39
CA ASP A 13 -19.01 -9.30 1.54
C ASP A 13 -18.54 -8.07 0.75
N VAL A 14 -17.46 -7.44 1.19
CA VAL A 14 -16.96 -6.17 0.65
C VAL A 14 -15.44 -6.24 0.46
N HIS A 15 -14.97 -5.72 -0.67
CA HIS A 15 -13.55 -5.59 -0.98
C HIS A 15 -13.23 -4.14 -1.32
N ILE A 16 -12.45 -3.46 -0.48
CA ILE A 16 -12.02 -2.07 -0.65
C ILE A 16 -10.50 -2.04 -0.80
N LEU A 17 -10.05 -1.91 -2.04
CA LEU A 17 -8.63 -1.83 -2.38
C LEU A 17 -7.98 -0.53 -1.89
N LEU A 18 -6.65 -0.54 -1.82
CA LEU A 18 -5.87 0.69 -1.80
C LEU A 18 -6.21 1.59 -3.00
N PRO A 19 -6.02 2.92 -2.91
CA PRO A 19 -6.27 3.82 -4.03
C PRO A 19 -5.59 3.33 -5.32
N SER A 20 -6.33 3.33 -6.43
CA SER A 20 -5.87 2.75 -7.71
C SER A 20 -4.53 3.29 -8.19
N TRP A 21 -4.23 4.57 -7.91
CA TRP A 21 -2.95 5.18 -8.25
C TRP A 21 -1.76 4.61 -7.44
N VAL A 22 -2.00 4.14 -6.21
CA VAL A 22 -0.99 3.44 -5.39
C VAL A 22 -0.75 2.05 -5.97
N MET A 23 -1.82 1.32 -6.32
CA MET A 23 -1.75 0.00 -6.95
C MET A 23 -0.94 0.04 -8.25
N GLU A 24 -1.11 1.08 -9.06
CA GLU A 24 -0.35 1.29 -10.30
C GLU A 24 1.16 1.47 -10.03
N ILE A 25 1.53 2.19 -8.97
CA ILE A 25 2.92 2.35 -8.55
C ILE A 25 3.47 1.01 -8.06
N GLY A 26 2.72 0.29 -7.23
CA GLY A 26 3.13 -1.01 -6.71
C GLY A 26 3.37 -2.06 -7.79
N ARG A 27 2.63 -1.98 -8.91
CA ARG A 27 2.89 -2.83 -10.08
C ARG A 27 4.22 -2.53 -10.77
N LYS A 28 4.70 -1.28 -10.73
CA LYS A 28 5.99 -0.85 -11.30
C LYS A 28 7.14 -0.99 -10.31
N ASN A 29 6.84 -0.80 -9.03
CA ASN A 29 7.78 -0.87 -7.91
C ASN A 29 7.15 -1.68 -6.75
N PRO A 30 7.30 -3.01 -6.74
CA PRO A 30 6.74 -3.86 -5.69
C PRO A 30 7.36 -3.65 -4.31
N ASP A 31 8.46 -2.92 -4.20
CA ASP A 31 9.17 -2.68 -2.92
C ASP A 31 8.44 -1.67 -2.02
N ILE A 32 7.35 -1.07 -2.50
CA ILE A 32 6.47 -0.23 -1.68
C ILE A 32 5.60 -1.05 -0.71
N TYR A 33 5.52 -2.36 -0.87
CA TYR A 33 4.71 -3.26 -0.05
C TYR A 33 5.53 -3.98 1.01
N ILE A 34 4.86 -4.45 2.06
CA ILE A 34 5.49 -5.33 3.05
C ILE A 34 5.86 -6.65 2.37
N ILE A 35 7.01 -7.20 2.77
CA ILE A 35 7.52 -8.49 2.30
C ILE A 35 7.45 -9.47 3.47
N ASP A 36 6.79 -10.60 3.28
CA ASP A 36 6.79 -11.66 4.29
C ASP A 36 8.12 -12.43 4.31
N ARG A 37 8.25 -13.37 5.24
CA ARG A 37 9.47 -14.19 5.38
C ARG A 37 9.74 -15.10 4.19
N GLU A 38 8.71 -15.40 3.38
CA GLU A 38 8.80 -16.22 2.18
C GLU A 38 9.05 -15.37 0.91
N GLY A 39 9.18 -14.04 1.06
CA GLY A 39 9.43 -13.10 -0.03
C GLY A 39 8.18 -12.61 -0.74
N ARG A 40 6.97 -12.98 -0.28
CA ARG A 40 5.71 -12.55 -0.91
C ARG A 40 5.40 -11.09 -0.56
N ARG A 41 4.85 -10.36 -1.51
CA ARG A 41 4.40 -8.98 -1.33
C ARG A 41 2.97 -8.98 -0.79
N ILE A 42 2.78 -8.36 0.37
CA ILE A 42 1.47 -8.15 0.98
C ILE A 42 0.93 -6.82 0.44
N THR A 43 0.02 -6.90 -0.54
CA THR A 43 -0.48 -5.70 -1.25
C THR A 43 -1.52 -4.90 -0.49
N GLU A 44 -1.99 -5.41 0.64
CA GLU A 44 -3.00 -4.76 1.48
C GLU A 44 -2.51 -3.47 2.13
N CYS A 45 -1.19 -3.28 2.31
CA CYS A 45 -0.64 -2.10 2.97
C CYS A 45 0.77 -1.72 2.49
N LEU A 46 1.11 -0.45 2.68
CA LEU A 46 2.44 0.07 2.34
C LEU A 46 3.46 -0.29 3.43
N THR A 47 4.69 -0.56 3.00
CA THR A 47 5.81 -0.77 3.93
C THR A 47 6.21 0.53 4.63
N TRP A 48 6.63 0.42 5.87
CA TRP A 48 7.10 1.53 6.69
C TRP A 48 8.45 2.04 6.17
N GLY A 49 9.17 1.19 5.42
CA GLY A 49 10.44 1.52 4.78
C GLY A 49 10.36 2.69 3.79
N ILE A 50 9.15 3.06 3.33
CA ILE A 50 8.97 4.20 2.41
C ILE A 50 8.43 5.46 3.09
N ASP A 51 8.32 5.51 4.43
CA ASP A 51 7.76 6.65 5.15
C ASP A 51 8.46 7.99 4.87
N LYS A 52 9.75 7.93 4.51
CA LYS A 52 10.57 9.11 4.16
C LYS A 52 10.90 9.17 2.66
N GLU A 53 10.46 8.20 1.88
CA GLU A 53 10.82 8.06 0.47
C GLU A 53 9.77 8.71 -0.43
N ARG A 54 10.22 9.45 -1.47
CA ARG A 54 9.33 10.17 -2.40
C ARG A 54 8.84 9.32 -3.57
N VAL A 55 8.46 8.07 -3.28
CA VAL A 55 8.07 7.07 -4.29
C VAL A 55 6.58 7.13 -4.67
N LEU A 56 5.77 7.92 -3.96
CA LEU A 56 4.32 8.05 -4.19
C LEU A 56 3.99 9.30 -5.02
N ARG A 57 4.41 9.32 -6.30
CA ARG A 57 4.31 10.48 -7.21
C ARG A 57 4.98 11.74 -6.62
N GLY A 58 6.19 11.58 -6.08
CA GLY A 58 6.97 12.65 -5.48
C GLY A 58 6.61 12.98 -4.03
N ARG A 59 5.62 12.30 -3.43
CA ARG A 59 5.25 12.43 -2.01
C ARG A 59 5.78 11.28 -1.17
N THR A 60 5.95 11.53 0.12
CA THR A 60 6.18 10.48 1.12
C THR A 60 4.87 9.87 1.61
N THR A 61 4.94 8.67 2.20
CA THR A 61 3.76 8.02 2.80
C THR A 61 3.10 8.91 3.86
N VAL A 62 3.90 9.60 4.68
CA VAL A 62 3.39 10.51 5.71
C VAL A 62 2.67 11.72 5.11
N GLU A 63 3.18 12.30 4.02
CA GLU A 63 2.49 13.40 3.31
C GLU A 63 1.12 12.93 2.78
N VAL A 64 1.06 11.72 2.21
CA VAL A 64 -0.19 11.12 1.72
C VAL A 64 -1.19 10.88 2.86
N TYR A 65 -0.75 10.33 3.99
CA TYR A 65 -1.62 10.07 5.15
C TYR A 65 -2.10 11.36 5.83
N ALA A 66 -1.31 12.43 5.77
CA ALA A 66 -1.70 13.73 6.29
C ALA A 66 -2.65 14.52 5.37
N GLY A 67 -2.97 13.98 4.18
CA GLY A 67 -3.80 14.67 3.18
C GLY A 67 -3.11 15.90 2.56
N LYS A 68 -1.77 15.88 2.48
CA LYS A 68 -0.94 16.97 1.95
C LYS A 68 -0.48 16.72 0.51
#